data_AF-A0A8S3FK65-F1
#
_entry.id   AF-A0A8S3FK65-F1
#
_cell.length_a   1.000
_cell.length_b   1.000
_cell.length_c   1.000
_cell.angle_alpha   90.00
_cell.angle_beta   90.00
_cell.angle_gamma   90.00
#
_symmetry.space_group_name_H-M   'P 1'
#
loop_
_entity.id
_entity.type
_entity.pdbx_description
1 polymer ?
#
loop_
_entity_poly.entity_id
_entity_poly.type
_entity_poly.pdbx_seq_one_letter_code
_entity_poly.pdbx_strand_id
1 'polypeptide(L)'
;VGSVILSASLYASMYNQSCSACQGNRYQTCSSTTNKCQCSGNSYWNGSMCPLQLFENAACSQIDACRSDLNLSCVMNSYGEFTQCLIGINLFTISVNENFSKHRSDRDNL
;
A
#
# COMPACT_ATOMS: atom_id res chain seq x y z
N VAL A 1 -34.98 6.77 -4.90
CA VAL A 1 -33.54 6.66 -4.61
C VAL A 1 -32.77 6.89 -5.90
N GLY A 2 -31.99 7.97 -5.97
CA GLY A 2 -31.17 8.28 -7.14
C GLY A 2 -29.79 7.64 -7.01
N SER A 3 -29.29 7.03 -8.08
CA SER A 3 -27.94 6.50 -8.17
C SER A 3 -27.00 7.60 -8.68
N VAL A 4 -25.99 7.96 -7.88
CA VAL A 4 -24.89 8.81 -8.34
C VAL A 4 -23.86 7.88 -8.98
N ILE A 5 -23.70 7.99 -10.30
CA ILE A 5 -22.64 7.28 -11.01
C ILE A 5 -21.35 8.06 -10.78
N LEU A 6 -20.55 7.61 -9.82
CA LEU A 6 -19.20 8.11 -9.60
C LEU A 6 -18.28 7.40 -10.60
N SER A 7 -18.01 8.02 -11.75
CA SER A 7 -17.05 7.45 -12.69
C SER A 7 -15.63 7.61 -12.14
N ALA A 8 -14.97 6.48 -11.88
CA ALA A 8 -13.54 6.34 -11.60
C ALA A 8 -12.64 7.28 -12.45
N SER A 9 -13.01 7.51 -13.70
CA SER A 9 -12.30 8.32 -14.69
C SER A 9 -12.16 9.79 -14.30
N LEU A 10 -13.16 10.38 -13.62
CA LEU A 10 -13.14 11.79 -13.20
C LEU A 10 -12.19 12.04 -12.02
N TYR A 11 -11.97 11.01 -11.19
CA TYR A 11 -11.05 11.08 -10.06
C TYR A 11 -9.61 10.81 -10.48
N ALA A 12 -9.41 9.83 -11.37
CA ALA A 12 -8.14 9.51 -12.02
C ALA A 12 -7.50 10.71 -12.70
N SER A 13 -8.29 11.55 -13.38
CA SER A 13 -7.75 12.69 -14.12
C SER A 13 -7.17 13.81 -13.25
N MET A 14 -7.50 13.86 -11.95
CA MET A 14 -7.08 14.95 -11.05
C MET A 14 -5.87 14.60 -10.17
N TYR A 15 -5.58 13.32 -9.96
CA TYR A 15 -4.45 12.92 -9.13
C TYR A 15 -3.13 13.39 -9.74
N ASN A 16 -2.21 13.90 -8.91
CA ASN A 16 -0.90 14.42 -9.32
C ASN A 16 -0.97 15.64 -10.28
N GLN A 17 -2.14 16.27 -10.44
CA GLN A 17 -2.31 17.53 -11.16
C GLN A 17 -1.99 18.74 -10.27
N SER A 18 -1.96 19.94 -10.86
CA SER A 18 -1.81 21.20 -10.12
C SER A 18 -2.93 21.38 -9.10
N CYS A 19 -2.66 22.07 -7.99
CA CYS A 19 -3.67 22.27 -6.93
C CYS A 19 -4.97 22.95 -7.40
N SER A 20 -4.92 23.75 -8.47
CA SER A 20 -6.11 24.33 -9.11
C SER A 20 -7.08 23.26 -9.65
N ALA A 21 -6.59 22.08 -10.02
CA ALA A 21 -7.41 21.00 -10.59
C ALA A 21 -8.31 20.33 -9.53
N CYS A 22 -7.86 20.21 -8.28
CA CYS A 22 -8.65 19.62 -7.20
C CYS A 22 -9.37 20.66 -6.32
N GLN A 23 -9.35 21.95 -6.68
CA GLN A 23 -10.13 22.98 -5.98
C GLN A 23 -11.63 22.70 -6.18
N GLY A 24 -12.24 22.03 -5.19
CA GLY A 24 -13.65 21.62 -5.20
C GLY A 24 -13.88 20.11 -5.12
N ASN A 25 -12.83 19.29 -5.22
CA ASN A 25 -12.92 17.85 -5.03
C ASN A 25 -12.86 17.52 -3.52
N ARG A 26 -13.85 16.79 -3.00
CA ARG A 26 -13.90 16.39 -1.58
C ARG A 26 -12.97 15.23 -1.23
N TYR A 27 -12.43 14.54 -2.24
CA TYR A 27 -11.67 13.30 -2.08
C TYR A 27 -10.16 13.50 -2.31
N GLN A 28 -9.76 14.69 -2.76
CA GLN A 28 -8.37 15.05 -3.01
C GLN A 28 -8.07 16.40 -2.39
N THR A 29 -6.86 16.55 -1.87
CA THR A 29 -6.38 17.78 -1.25
C THR A 29 -5.10 18.24 -1.92
N CYS A 30 -4.91 19.56 -2.00
CA CYS A 30 -3.64 20.12 -2.41
C CYS A 30 -2.58 19.82 -1.34
N SER A 31 -1.56 19.06 -1.70
CA SER A 31 -0.40 18.79 -0.86
C SER A 31 0.49 20.02 -0.82
N SER A 32 0.71 20.59 0.35
CA SER A 32 1.61 21.73 0.55
C SER A 32 3.08 21.39 0.23
N THR A 33 3.46 20.12 0.33
CA THR A 33 4.81 19.64 0.04
C THR A 33 5.07 19.51 -1.45
N THR A 34 4.12 18.94 -2.19
CA THR A 34 4.32 18.65 -3.63
C THR A 34 3.68 19.68 -4.55
N ASN A 35 2.83 20.58 -4.02
CA ASN A 35 1.97 21.49 -4.79
C ASN A 35 1.07 20.77 -5.80
N LYS A 36 0.68 19.54 -5.48
CA LYS A 36 -0.15 18.69 -6.34
C LYS A 36 -1.33 18.10 -5.60
N CYS A 37 -2.33 17.70 -6.36
CA CYS A 37 -3.49 16.99 -5.86
C CYS A 37 -3.09 15.59 -5.40
N GLN A 38 -3.25 15.34 -4.10
CA GLN A 38 -3.00 14.06 -3.46
C GLN A 38 -4.25 13.61 -2.70
N CYS A 39 -4.30 12.33 -2.31
CA CYS A 39 -5.35 11.85 -1.43
C CYS A 39 -5.27 12.54 -0.07
N SER A 40 -6.42 12.78 0.56
CA SER A 40 -6.48 13.32 1.91
C SER A 40 -5.88 12.34 2.93
N GLY A 41 -5.64 12.81 4.16
CA GLY A 41 -5.16 11.96 5.25
C GLY A 41 -5.98 10.68 5.42
N ASN A 42 -5.31 9.60 5.81
CA ASN A 42 -5.87 8.26 5.96
C ASN A 42 -6.52 7.69 4.68
N SER A 43 -6.11 8.16 3.51
CA SER A 43 -6.56 7.67 2.21
C SER A 43 -5.34 7.43 1.33
N TYR A 44 -5.44 6.50 0.39
CA TYR A 44 -4.34 6.15 -0.51
C TYR A 44 -4.79 6.20 -1.97
N TRP A 45 -3.87 6.34 -2.91
CA TRP A 45 -4.21 6.33 -4.33
C TRP A 45 -4.23 4.90 -4.87
N ASN A 46 -5.39 4.38 -5.26
CA ASN A 46 -5.47 3.01 -5.79
C ASN A 46 -5.30 2.92 -7.33
N GLY A 47 -4.89 4.01 -7.99
CA GLY A 47 -4.82 4.11 -9.45
C GLY A 47 -6.06 4.71 -10.11
N SER A 48 -7.17 4.78 -9.38
CA SER A 48 -8.45 5.31 -9.89
C SER A 48 -9.10 6.34 -8.97
N MET A 49 -9.04 6.13 -7.66
CA MET A 49 -9.66 7.00 -6.66
C MET A 49 -8.84 6.99 -5.37
N CYS A 50 -9.28 7.80 -4.40
CA CYS A 50 -8.71 7.85 -3.06
C CYS A 50 -9.61 7.12 -2.05
N PRO A 51 -9.61 5.77 -2.00
CA PRO A 51 -10.29 5.08 -0.92
C PRO A 51 -9.60 5.33 0.43
N LEU A 52 -10.35 5.08 1.50
CA LEU A 52 -9.79 5.06 2.84
C LEU A 52 -8.72 3.97 2.94
N GLN A 53 -7.66 4.27 3.69
CA GLN A 53 -6.66 3.29 4.07
C GLN A 53 -7.29 2.17 4.90
N LEU A 54 -6.69 0.99 4.74
CA LEU A 54 -7.16 -0.27 5.24
C LEU A 54 -6.68 -0.52 6.69
N PHE A 55 -7.53 -1.21 7.44
CA PHE A 55 -7.28 -1.63 8.82
C PHE A 55 -6.51 -2.95 8.89
N GLU A 56 -6.16 -3.38 10.09
CA GLU A 56 -5.44 -4.62 10.34
C GLU A 56 -6.15 -5.84 9.72
N ASN A 57 -5.37 -6.77 9.17
CA ASN A 57 -5.80 -8.00 8.48
C ASN A 57 -6.61 -7.79 7.18
N ALA A 58 -6.83 -6.54 6.75
CA ALA A 58 -7.43 -6.28 5.46
C ALA A 58 -6.45 -6.62 4.33
N ALA A 59 -6.96 -7.23 3.26
CA ALA A 59 -6.16 -7.54 2.08
C ALA A 59 -5.74 -6.25 1.37
N CYS A 60 -4.46 -6.14 1.04
CA CYS A 60 -3.89 -4.95 0.42
C CYS A 60 -3.08 -5.33 -0.81
N SER A 61 -3.08 -4.46 -1.83
CA SER A 61 -2.37 -4.68 -3.09
C SER A 61 -1.28 -3.63 -3.35
N GLN A 62 -1.09 -2.70 -2.41
CA GLN A 62 -0.13 -1.60 -2.50
C GLN A 62 0.44 -1.27 -1.13
N ILE A 63 1.68 -0.79 -1.11
CA ILE A 63 2.42 -0.49 0.12
C ILE A 63 1.72 0.56 1.01
N ASP A 64 1.16 1.60 0.39
CA ASP A 64 0.53 2.73 1.10
C ASP A 64 -0.95 2.50 1.43
N ALA A 65 -1.47 1.31 1.14
CA ALA A 65 -2.88 0.99 1.30
C ALA A 65 -3.32 0.92 2.77
N CYS A 66 -2.40 0.68 3.70
CA CYS A 66 -2.69 0.48 5.11
C CYS A 66 -2.61 1.78 5.91
N ARG A 67 -3.34 1.82 7.04
CA ARG A 67 -3.37 2.96 7.98
C ARG A 67 -2.01 3.18 8.64
N SER A 68 -1.23 4.10 8.08
CA SER A 68 0.10 4.45 8.57
C SER A 68 0.09 5.08 9.97
N ASP A 69 -1.00 5.77 10.33
CA ASP A 69 -1.21 6.34 11.66
C ASP A 69 -1.41 5.28 12.76
N LEU A 70 -1.77 4.05 12.38
CA LEU A 70 -1.82 2.88 13.26
C LEU A 70 -0.54 2.03 13.18
N ASN A 71 0.52 2.53 12.54
CA ASN A 71 1.74 1.78 12.22
C ASN A 71 1.47 0.49 11.44
N LEU A 72 0.42 0.46 10.60
CA LEU A 72 0.14 -0.68 9.74
C LEU A 72 0.84 -0.50 8.39
N SER A 73 1.45 -1.58 7.92
CA SER A 73 2.09 -1.66 6.60
C SER A 73 1.54 -2.86 5.84
N CYS A 74 1.45 -2.72 4.52
CA CYS A 74 1.04 -3.83 3.67
C CYS A 74 2.21 -4.82 3.55
N VAL A 75 2.07 -6.00 4.15
CA VAL A 75 3.15 -7.00 4.16
C VAL A 75 3.26 -7.71 2.82
N MET A 76 4.50 -7.93 2.41
CA MET A 76 4.85 -8.65 1.20
C MET A 76 5.19 -10.10 1.55
N ASN A 77 4.71 -11.06 0.77
CA ASN A 77 5.10 -12.45 0.91
C ASN A 77 6.48 -12.71 0.27
N SER A 78 6.98 -13.95 0.37
CA SER A 78 8.24 -14.38 -0.24
C SER A 78 8.26 -14.30 -1.78
N TYR A 79 7.09 -14.16 -2.41
CA TYR A 79 6.93 -14.05 -3.86
C TYR A 79 6.87 -12.60 -4.34
N GLY A 80 6.99 -11.63 -3.44
CA GLY A 80 6.93 -10.21 -3.79
C GLY A 80 5.50 -9.65 -3.88
N GLU A 81 4.49 -10.39 -3.41
CA GLU A 81 3.09 -9.98 -3.48
C GLU A 81 2.64 -9.35 -2.16
N PHE A 82 1.95 -8.23 -2.28
CA PHE A 82 1.23 -7.60 -1.18
C PHE A 82 0.05 -8.48 -0.77
N THR A 83 -0.06 -8.77 0.53
CA THR A 83 -1.08 -9.69 1.07
C THR A 83 -2.05 -8.98 1.99
N GLN A 84 -1.57 -8.46 3.13
CA GLN A 84 -2.46 -7.91 4.17
C GLN A 84 -1.80 -6.81 5.00
N CYS A 85 -2.63 -5.97 5.63
CA CYS A 85 -2.18 -4.92 6.53
C CYS A 85 -1.87 -5.48 7.92
N LEU A 86 -0.61 -5.41 8.34
CA LEU A 86 -0.17 -5.82 9.68
C LEU A 86 0.66 -4.71 10.32
N ILE A 87 0.77 -4.75 11.65
CA ILE A 87 1.67 -3.85 12.39
C ILE A 87 3.07 -3.98 11.80
N GLY A 88 3.71 -2.86 11.51
CA GLY A 88 4.99 -2.70 10.85
C GLY A 88 6.15 -3.39 11.57
N ILE A 89 6.16 -4.70 11.55
CA ILE A 89 7.39 -5.46 11.50
C ILE A 89 8.02 -5.13 10.15
N ASN A 90 9.08 -4.35 10.16
CA ASN A 90 9.97 -4.22 9.00
C ASN A 90 10.44 -5.62 8.61
N LEU A 91 9.75 -6.26 7.66
CA LEU A 91 10.15 -7.55 7.09
C LEU A 91 11.42 -7.43 6.23
N PHE A 92 11.97 -6.21 6.06
CA PHE A 92 13.33 -6.00 5.58
C PHE A 92 14.43 -6.53 6.52
N THR A 93 14.09 -7.06 7.70
CA THR A 93 15.02 -7.75 8.60
C THR A 93 14.72 -9.25 8.76
N ILE A 94 14.16 -9.90 7.74
CA ILE A 94 14.37 -11.36 7.58
C ILE A 94 15.18 -11.56 6.31
N SER A 95 16.43 -11.09 6.34
CA SER A 95 17.50 -11.80 5.64
C SER A 95 17.46 -13.22 6.18
N VAL A 96 16.92 -14.14 5.38
CA VAL A 96 17.15 -15.59 5.41
C VAL A 96 18.19 -16.00 6.44
N ASN A 97 17.75 -16.39 7.63
CA ASN A 97 18.51 -17.32 8.43
C ASN A 97 18.22 -18.71 7.85
N GLU A 98 18.77 -18.98 6.66
CA GLU A 98 18.84 -20.33 6.09
C GLU A 98 19.82 -21.16 6.93
N ASN A 99 19.36 -21.58 8.10
CA ASN A 99 20.03 -22.61 8.87
C ASN A 99 19.02 -23.75 9.05
N PHE A 100 18.84 -24.54 7.98
CA PHE A 100 18.18 -25.83 8.09
C PHE A 100 18.81 -26.87 7.14
N SER A 101 19.77 -27.59 7.70
CA SER A 101 19.89 -29.05 7.62
C SER A 101 19.89 -29.69 6.22
N LYS A 102 21.09 -29.86 5.64
CA LYS A 102 21.34 -30.96 4.69
C LYS A 102 22.05 -32.12 5.40
N HIS A 103 21.25 -33.17 5.55
CA HIS A 103 21.51 -34.52 6.02
C HIS A 103 22.89 -35.12 5.67
N ARG A 104 23.48 -35.78 6.69
CA ARG A 104 24.36 -36.97 6.72
C ARG A 104 24.58 -37.80 5.43
N SER A 105 25.76 -38.45 5.41
CA SER A 105 26.28 -39.57 4.58
C SER A 105 27.15 -39.10 3.41
N ASP A 106 28.43 -39.45 3.24
CA ASP A 106 29.17 -40.70 3.48
C ASP A 106 30.62 -40.42 3.95
N ARG A 107 31.16 -41.09 4.98
CA ARG A 107 31.97 -42.33 4.95
C ARG A 107 33.17 -42.35 3.98
N ASP A 108 34.35 -42.40 4.60
CA ASP A 108 35.51 -43.27 4.36
C ASP A 108 36.31 -43.24 3.02
N ASN A 109 37.64 -43.29 3.18
CA ASN A 109 38.71 -43.63 2.21
C ASN A 109 39.02 -42.55 1.15
N LEU A 110 40.27 -42.10 0.95
CA LEU A 110 41.58 -42.75 1.04
C LEU A 110 42.67 -41.70 1.35
#